data_AF-A0A9P9JU55-F1
#
_entry.id   AF-A0A9P9JU55-F1
#
_cell.length_a   1.000
_cell.length_b   1.000
_cell.length_c   1.000
_cell.angle_alpha   90.00
_cell.angle_beta   90.00
_cell.angle_gamma   90.00
#
_symmetry.space_group_name_H-M   'P 1'
#
loop_
_entity.id
_entity.type
_entity.pdbx_description
1 polymer ?
#
loop_
_entity_poly.entity_id
_entity_poly.type
_entity_poly.pdbx_seq_one_letter_code
_entity_poly.pdbx_strand_id
1 'polypeptide(L)'
;MAELRAGKSQSQVARNFGTSQGTVSKTKRRWENHQDLRSRPRKGRPKKLSALQIRRLHSHWRRKWRSRRRIFLSEEDAKERLEHCQFWVHHLDDYIKICFTDEVTVQNAPNNPDGWVFRRPD
;
A
#
# COMPACT_ATOMS: atom_id res chain seq x y z
N MET A 1 -39.84 -1.44 -4.29
CA MET A 1 -40.45 -2.19 -3.16
C MET A 1 -41.96 -2.28 -3.26
N ALA A 2 -42.68 -1.22 -3.64
CA ALA A 2 -44.14 -1.23 -3.81
C ALA A 2 -44.63 -2.38 -4.71
N GLU A 3 -44.01 -2.61 -5.87
CA GLU A 3 -44.41 -3.72 -6.77
C GLU A 3 -44.22 -5.13 -6.17
N LEU A 4 -43.16 -5.33 -5.38
CA LEU A 4 -42.94 -6.60 -4.67
C LEU A 4 -43.96 -6.80 -3.54
N ARG A 5 -44.35 -5.71 -2.86
CA ARG A 5 -45.41 -5.74 -1.85
C ARG A 5 -46.79 -5.99 -2.46
N ALA A 6 -47.00 -5.55 -3.71
CA ALA A 6 -48.18 -5.86 -4.51
C ALA A 6 -48.19 -7.31 -5.07
N GLY A 7 -47.28 -8.18 -4.61
CA GLY A 7 -47.26 -9.60 -4.99
C GLY A 7 -46.60 -9.94 -6.33
N LYS A 8 -46.02 -8.96 -7.05
CA LYS A 8 -45.34 -9.24 -8.33
C LYS A 8 -44.05 -10.03 -8.11
N SER A 9 -43.76 -10.95 -9.04
CA SER A 9 -42.50 -11.72 -9.02
C SER A 9 -41.28 -10.82 -9.26
N GLN A 10 -40.12 -11.20 -8.71
CA GLN A 10 -38.89 -10.42 -8.88
C GLN A 10 -38.46 -10.29 -10.35
N SER A 11 -38.71 -11.32 -11.16
CA SER A 11 -38.44 -11.29 -12.61
C SER A 11 -39.36 -10.32 -13.35
N GLN A 12 -40.63 -10.23 -12.96
CA GLN A 12 -41.55 -9.25 -13.53
C GLN A 12 -41.14 -7.82 -13.19
N VAL A 13 -40.77 -7.58 -11.92
CA VAL A 13 -40.27 -6.28 -11.48
C VAL A 13 -38.99 -5.93 -12.23
N ALA A 14 -38.07 -6.87 -12.39
CA ALA A 14 -36.84 -6.66 -13.15
C ALA A 14 -37.12 -6.22 -14.60
N ARG A 15 -38.08 -6.88 -15.27
CA ARG A 15 -38.52 -6.52 -16.62
C ARG A 15 -39.15 -5.12 -16.68
N ASN A 16 -40.03 -4.79 -15.74
CA ASN A 16 -40.70 -3.47 -15.69
C ASN A 16 -39.69 -2.32 -15.54
N PHE A 17 -38.64 -2.52 -14.75
CA PHE A 17 -37.61 -1.51 -14.46
C PHE A 17 -36.36 -1.62 -15.34
N GLY A 18 -36.36 -2.48 -16.37
CA GLY A 18 -35.21 -2.65 -17.27
C GLY A 18 -33.91 -3.04 -16.55
N THR A 19 -34.01 -3.86 -15.50
CA THR A 19 -32.84 -4.26 -14.66
C THR A 19 -32.74 -5.78 -14.53
N SER A 20 -31.71 -6.27 -13.84
CA SER A 20 -31.55 -7.70 -13.58
C SER A 20 -32.34 -8.14 -12.34
N GLN A 21 -32.85 -9.37 -12.35
CA GLN A 21 -33.50 -9.97 -11.17
C GLN A 21 -32.55 -10.00 -9.96
N GLY A 22 -31.25 -10.19 -10.18
CA GLY A 22 -30.22 -10.11 -9.14
C GLY A 22 -30.14 -8.71 -8.50
N THR A 23 -30.30 -7.63 -9.28
CA THR A 23 -30.39 -6.26 -8.78
C THR A 23 -31.63 -6.06 -7.91
N VAL A 24 -32.78 -6.57 -8.34
CA VAL A 24 -34.03 -6.53 -7.56
C VAL A 24 -33.88 -7.27 -6.24
N SER A 25 -33.29 -8.47 -6.27
CA SER A 25 -33.02 -9.29 -5.07
C SER A 25 -32.07 -8.60 -4.09
N LYS A 26 -30.94 -8.05 -4.57
CA LYS A 26 -29.99 -7.30 -3.72
C LYS A 26 -30.63 -6.05 -3.10
N THR A 27 -31.49 -5.37 -3.85
CA THR A 27 -32.23 -4.18 -3.40
C THR A 27 -33.28 -4.55 -2.35
N LYS A 28 -34.05 -5.62 -2.58
CA LYS A 28 -35.00 -6.18 -1.61
C LYS A 28 -34.30 -6.50 -0.29
N ARG A 29 -33.21 -7.28 -0.35
CA ARG A 29 -32.41 -7.65 0.82
C ARG A 29 -31.84 -6.44 1.57
N ARG A 30 -31.40 -5.40 0.85
CA ARG A 30 -30.91 -4.16 1.48
C ARG A 30 -32.01 -3.45 2.26
N TRP A 31 -33.21 -3.37 1.68
CA TRP A 31 -34.35 -2.76 2.33
C TRP A 31 -34.85 -3.55 3.54
N GLU A 32 -34.92 -4.88 3.45
CA GLU A 32 -35.33 -5.74 4.57
C GLU A 32 -34.37 -5.61 5.75
N ASN A 33 -33.06 -5.57 5.49
CA ASN A 33 -32.05 -5.51 6.55
C ASN A 33 -31.87 -4.12 7.16
N HIS A 34 -32.06 -3.06 6.37
CA HIS A 34 -31.58 -1.72 6.75
C HIS A 34 -32.64 -0.62 6.60
N GLN A 35 -33.80 -0.93 6.03
CA GLN A 35 -34.86 0.04 5.71
C GLN A 35 -34.34 1.27 4.93
N ASP A 36 -33.25 1.10 4.19
CA ASP A 36 -32.57 2.14 3.42
C ASP A 36 -32.13 1.57 2.08
N LEU A 37 -32.20 2.38 1.03
CA LEU A 37 -31.77 2.06 -0.32
C LEU A 37 -30.38 2.63 -0.64
N ARG A 38 -29.85 3.54 0.19
CA ARG A 38 -28.54 4.16 -0.05
C ARG A 38 -27.41 3.13 -0.06
N SER A 39 -26.36 3.44 -0.82
CA SER A 39 -25.15 2.61 -0.83
C SER A 39 -24.42 2.77 0.51
N ARG A 40 -24.09 1.64 1.12
CA ARG A 40 -23.30 1.61 2.36
C ARG A 40 -21.84 1.95 2.10
N PRO A 41 -21.11 2.43 3.12
CA PRO A 41 -19.66 2.59 3.04
C PRO A 41 -19.02 1.30 2.52
N ARG A 42 -18.20 1.41 1.46
CA ARG A 42 -17.50 0.25 0.90
C ARG A 42 -16.46 -0.24 1.90
N LYS A 43 -16.37 -1.56 2.10
CA LYS A 43 -15.29 -2.17 2.88
C LYS A 43 -13.96 -1.83 2.21
N GLY A 44 -13.07 -1.16 2.94
CA GLY A 44 -11.77 -0.73 2.45
C GLY A 44 -10.93 -0.13 3.57
N ARG A 45 -9.61 -0.04 3.36
CA ARG A 45 -8.69 0.55 4.35
C ARG A 45 -9.03 2.03 4.57
N PRO A 46 -9.24 2.48 5.82
CA PRO A 46 -9.45 3.89 6.11
C PRO A 46 -8.30 4.73 5.56
N LYS A 47 -8.63 5.84 4.88
CA LYS A 47 -7.62 6.77 4.39
C LYS A 47 -7.05 7.53 5.59
N LYS A 48 -5.74 7.41 5.83
CA LYS A 48 -5.03 8.13 6.90
C LYS A 48 -5.05 9.66 6.71
N LEU A 49 -5.27 10.13 5.48
CA LEU A 49 -5.32 11.54 5.13
C LEU A 49 -6.61 11.83 4.36
N SER A 50 -7.21 12.98 4.66
CA SER A 50 -8.32 13.57 3.91
C SER A 50 -7.86 14.05 2.53
N ALA A 51 -8.81 14.21 1.60
CA ALA A 51 -8.54 14.74 0.28
C ALA A 51 -7.92 16.16 0.32
N LEU A 52 -8.35 16.99 1.28
CA LEU A 52 -7.83 18.34 1.47
C LEU A 52 -6.38 18.36 1.95
N GLN A 53 -6.03 17.44 2.86
CA GLN A 53 -4.65 17.27 3.35
C GLN A 53 -3.71 16.80 2.23
N ILE A 54 -4.16 15.88 1.38
CA ILE A 54 -3.39 15.44 0.20
C ILE A 54 -3.20 16.64 -0.76
N ARG A 55 -4.24 17.42 -1.02
CA ARG A 55 -4.16 18.61 -1.90
C ARG A 55 -3.16 19.65 -1.38
N ARG A 56 -3.15 19.91 -0.06
CA ARG A 56 -2.17 20.81 0.58
C ARG A 56 -0.73 20.27 0.52
N LEU A 57 -0.53 18.96 0.68
CA LEU A 57 0.80 18.34 0.51
C LEU A 57 1.35 18.55 -0.90
N HIS A 58 0.49 18.41 -1.92
CA HIS A 58 0.85 18.64 -3.31
C HIS A 58 1.17 20.12 -3.60
N SER A 59 0.42 21.08 -3.02
CA SER A 59 0.67 22.52 -3.22
C SER A 59 1.99 23.01 -2.61
N HIS A 60 2.50 22.31 -1.58
CA HIS A 60 3.81 22.61 -1.00
C HIS A 60 4.96 21.82 -1.64
N TRP A 61 4.76 21.25 -2.83
CA TRP A 61 5.75 20.41 -3.53
C TRP A 61 6.31 19.25 -2.69
N ARG A 62 5.64 18.89 -1.59
CA ARG A 62 6.06 17.78 -0.72
C ARG A 62 5.62 16.47 -1.37
N ARG A 63 6.39 16.05 -2.38
CA ARG A 63 6.33 14.69 -2.90
C ARG A 63 6.89 13.76 -1.83
N LYS A 64 6.02 12.97 -1.20
CA LYS A 64 6.48 11.79 -0.46
C LYS A 64 6.89 10.75 -1.51
N TRP A 65 8.19 10.64 -1.77
CA TRP A 65 8.72 9.53 -2.54
C TRP A 65 8.23 8.24 -1.91
N ARG A 66 7.63 7.35 -2.71
CA ARG A 66 7.37 6.00 -2.24
C ARG A 66 8.72 5.41 -1.89
N SER A 67 8.88 4.86 -0.68
CA SER A 67 10.14 4.21 -0.37
C SER A 67 10.39 3.17 -1.46
N ARG A 68 11.64 3.10 -1.93
CA ARG A 68 12.08 1.94 -2.72
C ARG A 68 11.62 0.69 -1.96
N ARG A 69 11.14 -0.34 -2.68
CA ARG A 69 10.65 -1.56 -2.03
C ARG A 69 11.74 -2.00 -1.05
N ARG A 70 11.38 -2.10 0.24
CA ARG A 70 12.32 -2.63 1.23
C ARG A 70 12.70 -4.03 0.76
N ILE A 71 13.99 -4.35 0.85
CA ILE A 71 14.47 -5.71 0.66
C ILE A 71 13.65 -6.59 1.60
N PHE A 72 13.20 -7.75 1.09
CA PHE A 72 12.52 -8.71 1.93
C PHE A 72 13.45 -9.10 3.08
N LEU A 73 12.94 -9.04 4.31
CA LEU A 73 13.69 -9.42 5.50
C LEU A 73 13.01 -10.64 6.08
N SER A 74 13.72 -11.77 6.12
CA SER A 74 13.24 -12.98 6.79
C SER A 74 13.16 -12.76 8.30
N GLU A 75 12.48 -13.65 9.01
CA GLU A 75 12.42 -13.56 10.47
C GLU A 75 13.80 -13.86 11.08
N GLU A 76 14.54 -14.77 10.45
CA GLU A 76 15.90 -15.17 10.80
C GLU A 76 16.88 -14.00 10.62
N ASP A 77 16.89 -13.35 9.45
CA ASP A 77 17.73 -12.18 9.19
C ASP A 77 17.41 -11.04 10.16
N ALA A 78 16.13 -10.89 10.55
CA ALA A 78 15.72 -9.87 11.50
C ALA A 78 16.26 -10.14 12.90
N LYS A 79 16.29 -11.40 13.34
CA LYS A 79 16.88 -11.82 14.62
C LYS A 79 18.38 -11.60 14.63
N GLU A 80 19.09 -12.05 13.60
CA GLU A 80 20.55 -11.86 13.49
C GLU A 80 20.93 -10.38 13.50
N ARG A 81 20.20 -9.54 12.76
CA ARG A 81 20.43 -8.08 12.78
C ARG A 81 20.16 -7.48 14.16
N LEU A 82 19.12 -7.94 14.85
CA LEU A 82 18.79 -7.44 16.18
C LEU A 82 19.87 -7.82 17.19
N GLU A 83 20.33 -9.07 17.17
CA GLU A 83 21.42 -9.56 18.02
C GLU A 83 22.70 -8.78 17.77
N HIS A 84 23.07 -8.56 16.50
CA HIS A 84 24.22 -7.74 16.13
C HIS A 84 24.11 -6.31 16.68
N CYS A 85 22.95 -5.67 16.52
CA CYS A 85 22.73 -4.32 17.05
C CYS A 85 22.81 -4.29 18.58
N GLN A 86 22.16 -5.25 19.27
CA GLN A 86 22.17 -5.33 20.73
C GLN A 86 23.58 -5.52 21.27
N PHE A 87 24.40 -6.33 20.60
CA PHE A 87 25.81 -6.51 20.95
C PHE A 87 26.57 -5.17 20.85
N TRP A 88 26.54 -4.48 19.71
CA TRP A 88 27.34 -3.28 19.50
C TRP A 88 26.86 -2.04 20.26
N VAL A 89 25.58 -1.98 20.63
CA VAL A 89 25.05 -0.92 21.53
C VAL A 89 25.82 -0.87 22.86
N HIS A 90 26.35 -2.01 23.32
CA HIS A 90 27.13 -2.08 24.56
C HIS A 90 28.66 -1.97 24.34
N HIS A 91 29.12 -1.91 23.09
CA HIS A 91 30.55 -1.86 22.72
C HIS A 91 30.87 -0.66 21.83
N LEU A 92 30.24 0.49 22.11
CA LEU A 92 30.33 1.68 21.26
C LEU A 92 31.76 2.22 21.11
N ASP A 93 32.55 2.18 22.19
CA ASP A 93 33.93 2.68 22.17
C ASP A 93 34.82 1.91 21.19
N ASP A 94 34.57 0.61 21.05
CA ASP A 94 35.27 -0.22 20.07
C ASP A 94 34.64 -0.08 18.69
N TYR A 95 33.32 0.02 18.61
CA TYR A 95 32.60 0.25 17.35
C TYR A 95 33.08 1.52 16.62
N ILE A 96 33.32 2.60 17.35
CA ILE A 96 33.80 3.88 16.79
C ILE A 96 35.20 3.75 16.17
N LYS A 97 36.03 2.82 16.67
CA LYS A 97 37.39 2.59 16.16
C LYS A 97 37.39 1.72 14.90
N ILE A 98 36.27 1.07 14.56
CA ILE A 98 36.19 0.19 13.40
C ILE A 98 36.10 1.01 12.11
N CYS A 99 36.99 0.72 11.17
CA CYS A 99 36.87 1.19 9.80
C CYS A 99 36.02 0.21 9.00
N PHE A 100 34.88 0.67 8.50
CA PHE A 100 34.03 -0.11 7.60
C PHE A 100 34.43 0.16 6.14
N THR A 101 34.54 -0.92 5.38
CA THR A 101 34.77 -0.87 3.93
C THR A 101 33.60 -1.56 3.23
N ASP A 102 33.15 -1.00 2.11
CA ASP A 102 32.13 -1.59 1.25
C ASP A 102 32.56 -1.45 -0.21
N GLU A 103 32.10 -2.37 -1.05
CA GLU A 103 32.37 -2.35 -2.48
C GLU A 103 31.15 -1.82 -3.22
N VAL A 104 31.37 -0.81 -4.07
CA VAL A 104 30.32 -0.27 -4.95
C VAL A 104 30.75 -0.35 -6.39
N THR A 105 29.88 -0.87 -7.25
CA THR A 105 30.08 -0.80 -8.69
C THR A 105 29.88 0.64 -9.15
N VAL A 106 30.97 1.29 -9.59
CA VAL A 106 30.92 2.61 -10.21
C VAL A 106 30.85 2.42 -11.71
N GLN A 107 29.74 2.85 -12.31
CA GLN A 107 29.60 2.85 -13.76
C GLN A 107 30.28 4.09 -14.35
N ASN A 108 31.34 3.89 -15.14
CA ASN A 108 32.16 4.98 -15.68
C ASN A 108 31.56 5.65 -16.93
N ALA A 109 30.68 4.95 -17.63
CA ALA A 109 29.89 5.43 -18.75
C ALA A 109 28.61 4.57 -18.85
N PRO A 110 27.46 5.12 -19.29
CA PRO A 110 26.28 4.32 -19.52
C PRO A 110 26.60 3.17 -20.49
N ASN A 111 26.30 1.93 -20.06
CA ASN A 111 26.49 0.68 -20.80
C ASN A 111 27.94 0.26 -21.15
N ASN A 112 28.97 0.60 -20.36
CA ASN A 112 30.32 0.06 -20.57
C ASN A 112 30.66 -1.07 -19.57
N PRO A 113 30.57 -2.36 -19.95
CA PRO A 113 30.78 -3.50 -19.04
C PRO A 113 32.25 -3.75 -18.68
N ASP A 114 33.23 -3.19 -19.39
CA ASP A 114 34.64 -3.62 -19.31
C ASP A 114 35.60 -2.59 -18.69
N GLY A 115 35.09 -1.48 -18.12
CA GLY A 115 35.93 -0.40 -17.59
C GLY A 115 36.21 -0.52 -16.08
N TRP A 116 37.42 -0.92 -15.69
CA TRP A 116 37.88 -0.88 -14.29
C TRP A 116 38.42 0.51 -13.92
N VAL A 117 38.07 1.03 -12.74
CA VAL A 117 38.68 2.26 -12.18
C VAL A 117 39.50 1.91 -10.97
N PHE A 118 40.80 2.22 -11.02
CA PHE A 118 41.62 2.36 -9.83
C PHE A 118 41.70 3.85 -9.49
N ARG A 119 41.17 4.24 -8.32
CA ARG A 119 41.46 5.57 -7.77
C ARG A 119 42.84 5.52 -7.12
N ARG A 120 43.76 6.35 -7.60
CA ARG A 120 45.01 6.57 -6.86
C ARG A 120 44.68 7.37 -5.59
N PRO A 121 45.35 7.09 -4.47
CA PRO A 121 45.24 7.93 -3.29
C PRO A 121 45.98 9.25 -3.58
N ASP A 122 45.27 10.35 -3.37
CA ASP A 122 45.82 11.71 -3.33
C ASP A 122 46.69 11.89 -2.08
#